data_AF-A0A932PFL6-F1
#
_entry.id   AF-A0A932PFL6-F1
#
_cell.length_a   1.000
_cell.length_b   1.000
_cell.length_c   1.000
_cell.angle_alpha   90.00
_cell.angle_beta   90.00
_cell.angle_gamma   90.00
#
_symmetry.space_group_name_H-M   'P 1'
#
loop_
_entity.id
_entity.type
_entity.pdbx_description
1 polymer ?
#
loop_
_entity_poly.entity_id
_entity_poly.type
_entity_poly.pdbx_seq_one_letter_code
_entity_poly.pdbx_strand_id
1 'polypeptide(L)'
;MAENLSAEQVRAAKLAAMPAPLGEVHYALYNEVAWIHLKWQVFRALFATSPERIDLLNEVAPAFFHHLQGVLWEDVLLHLYRLTDSPKSMGHANLTLRRLPALIPDTSLRAEVESKVALVQEKTNFARDWRNRHLAHRELPPLDGERPRPLAPASRLQVEEALASIRTVMNCIENYYEKLPVSYEHSIAPLGGAE
;
A
#
# COMPACT_ATOMS: atom_id res chain seq x y z
N MET A 1 7.61 -0.01 -27.81
CA MET A 1 6.19 0.34 -27.56
C MET A 1 5.70 -0.62 -26.50
N ALA A 2 5.26 -0.14 -25.35
CA ALA A 2 4.65 -1.01 -24.34
C ALA A 2 3.28 -1.44 -24.87
N GLU A 3 3.02 -2.74 -24.99
CA GLU A 3 1.69 -3.24 -25.29
C GLU A 3 0.77 -2.93 -24.12
N ASN A 4 -0.37 -2.28 -24.39
CA ASN A 4 -1.41 -2.07 -23.39
C ASN A 4 -2.16 -3.40 -23.18
N LEU A 5 -1.71 -4.18 -22.20
CA LEU A 5 -2.39 -5.41 -21.79
C LEU A 5 -3.67 -5.07 -21.01
N SER A 6 -4.75 -5.81 -21.27
CA SER A 6 -5.96 -5.75 -20.45
C SER A 6 -5.72 -6.37 -19.07
N ALA A 7 -6.55 -6.03 -18.09
CA ALA A 7 -6.48 -6.63 -16.76
C ALA A 7 -6.59 -8.17 -16.79
N GLU A 8 -7.38 -8.71 -17.71
CA GLU A 8 -7.53 -10.16 -17.92
C GLU A 8 -6.26 -10.80 -18.49
N GLN A 9 -5.59 -10.12 -19.43
CA GLN A 9 -4.32 -10.59 -19.99
C GLN A 9 -3.21 -10.59 -18.92
N VAL A 10 -3.13 -9.54 -18.10
CA VAL A 10 -2.19 -9.48 -16.96
C VAL A 10 -2.46 -10.60 -15.96
N ARG A 11 -3.74 -10.87 -15.65
CA ARG A 11 -4.13 -11.97 -14.77
C ARG A 11 -3.70 -13.32 -15.34
N ALA A 12 -4.04 -13.59 -16.60
CA ALA A 12 -3.71 -14.85 -17.27
C ALA A 12 -2.19 -15.08 -17.31
N ALA A 13 -1.41 -14.04 -17.59
CA ALA A 13 0.06 -14.13 -17.57
C ALA A 13 0.59 -14.50 -16.17
N LYS A 14 0.10 -13.86 -15.11
CA LYS A 14 0.51 -14.17 -13.73
C LYS A 14 0.15 -15.58 -13.30
N LEU A 15 -1.06 -16.04 -13.65
CA LEU A 15 -1.50 -17.41 -13.36
C LEU A 15 -0.72 -18.47 -14.15
N ALA A 16 -0.26 -18.14 -15.37
CA ALA A 16 0.57 -19.03 -16.16
C ALA A 16 2.03 -19.09 -15.64
N ALA A 17 2.56 -17.97 -15.13
CA ALA A 17 3.94 -17.87 -14.68
C ALA A 17 4.19 -18.44 -13.27
N MET A 18 3.19 -18.41 -12.39
CA MET A 18 3.34 -18.76 -10.97
C MET A 18 2.50 -19.99 -10.59
N PRO A 19 2.99 -20.89 -9.72
CA PRO A 19 2.22 -22.04 -9.28
C PRO A 19 0.96 -21.63 -8.49
N ALA A 20 -0.08 -22.46 -8.52
CA ALA A 20 -1.25 -22.25 -7.67
C ALA A 20 -0.94 -22.61 -6.21
N PRO A 21 -1.43 -21.85 -5.20
CA PRO A 21 -2.28 -20.66 -5.33
C PRO A 21 -1.49 -19.32 -5.35
N LEU A 22 -0.16 -19.35 -5.50
CA LEU A 22 0.68 -18.14 -5.50
C LEU A 22 0.25 -17.14 -6.58
N GLY A 23 0.03 -17.58 -7.82
CA GLY A 23 -0.32 -16.68 -8.92
C GLY A 23 -1.60 -15.88 -8.68
N GLU A 24 -2.62 -16.50 -8.08
CA GLU A 24 -3.89 -15.84 -7.76
C GLU A 24 -3.74 -14.79 -6.66
N VAL A 25 -3.07 -15.16 -5.57
CA VAL A 25 -2.82 -14.27 -4.43
C VAL A 25 -1.90 -13.12 -4.86
N HIS A 26 -0.88 -13.40 -5.67
CA HIS A 26 0.05 -12.42 -6.19
C HIS A 26 -0.65 -11.41 -7.11
N TYR A 27 -1.51 -11.86 -8.03
CA TYR A 27 -2.29 -10.95 -8.88
C TYR A 27 -3.24 -10.05 -8.08
N ALA A 28 -3.91 -10.60 -7.06
CA ALA A 28 -4.76 -9.80 -6.20
C ALA A 28 -3.94 -8.73 -5.44
N LEU A 29 -2.77 -9.09 -4.90
CA LEU A 29 -1.86 -8.14 -4.25
C LEU A 29 -1.28 -7.12 -5.23
N TYR A 30 -0.96 -7.53 -6.47
CA TYR A 30 -0.49 -6.64 -7.54
C TYR A 30 -1.46 -5.46 -7.74
N ASN A 31 -2.77 -5.73 -7.78
CA ASN A 31 -3.77 -4.67 -7.93
C ASN A 31 -3.83 -3.73 -6.71
N GLU A 32 -3.80 -4.27 -5.49
CA GLU A 32 -3.78 -3.45 -4.27
C GLU A 32 -2.50 -2.59 -4.17
N VAL A 33 -1.35 -3.16 -4.55
CA VAL A 33 -0.07 -2.45 -4.57
C VAL A 33 -0.07 -1.37 -5.66
N ALA A 34 -0.59 -1.63 -6.86
CA ALA A 34 -0.75 -0.60 -7.87
C ALA A 34 -1.68 0.53 -7.37
N TRP A 35 -2.79 0.17 -6.73
CA TRP A 35 -3.77 1.11 -6.23
C TRP A 35 -3.23 2.01 -5.11
N ILE A 36 -2.49 1.47 -4.14
CA ILE A 36 -1.90 2.30 -3.09
C ILE A 36 -0.88 3.29 -3.65
N HIS A 37 -0.12 2.90 -4.67
CA HIS A 37 0.84 3.80 -5.31
C HIS A 37 0.14 4.92 -6.07
N LEU A 38 -0.94 4.63 -6.80
CA LEU A 38 -1.73 5.66 -7.46
C LEU A 38 -2.30 6.67 -6.45
N LYS A 39 -2.90 6.18 -5.35
CA LYS A 39 -3.40 7.05 -4.27
C LYS A 39 -2.29 7.92 -3.67
N TRP A 40 -1.12 7.34 -3.44
CA TRP A 40 0.03 8.06 -2.92
C TRP A 40 0.55 9.12 -3.89
N GLN A 41 0.58 8.81 -5.19
CA GLN A 41 0.94 9.79 -6.22
C GLN A 41 -0.05 10.95 -6.25
N VAL A 42 -1.36 10.70 -6.18
CA VAL A 42 -2.38 11.77 -6.11
C VAL A 42 -2.17 12.64 -4.87
N PHE A 43 -2.00 12.03 -3.69
CA PHE A 43 -1.69 12.76 -2.46
C PHE A 43 -0.45 13.65 -2.63
N ARG A 44 0.63 13.09 -3.19
CA ARG A 44 1.87 13.84 -3.39
C ARG A 44 1.72 14.97 -4.40
N ALA A 45 1.04 14.69 -5.51
CA ALA A 45 0.79 15.63 -6.59
C ALA A 45 -0.07 16.81 -6.13
N LEU A 46 -0.97 16.64 -5.17
CA LEU A 46 -1.74 17.75 -4.60
C LEU A 46 -0.98 18.42 -3.47
N PHE A 47 -0.48 17.65 -2.49
CA PHE A 47 -0.13 18.20 -1.17
C PHE A 47 1.36 18.20 -0.80
N ALA A 48 2.25 17.70 -1.67
CA ALA A 48 3.63 17.39 -1.26
C ALA A 48 4.76 18.05 -2.07
N THR A 49 4.46 18.67 -3.22
CA THR A 49 5.51 19.08 -4.19
C THR A 49 5.55 20.57 -4.55
N SER A 50 4.55 21.40 -4.20
CA SER A 50 4.57 22.85 -4.49
C SER A 50 3.81 23.63 -3.42
N PRO A 51 4.47 24.59 -2.73
CA PRO A 51 3.80 25.54 -1.85
C PRO A 51 2.76 26.39 -2.58
N GLU A 52 3.06 26.85 -3.79
CA GLU A 52 2.16 27.70 -4.59
C GLU A 52 0.85 26.98 -4.90
N ARG A 53 0.91 25.67 -5.15
CA ARG A 53 -0.29 24.86 -5.32
C ARG A 53 -1.06 24.73 -4.02
N ILE A 54 -0.39 24.54 -2.88
CA ILE A 54 -1.09 24.52 -1.58
C ILE A 54 -1.83 25.83 -1.34
N ASP A 55 -1.19 26.97 -1.62
CA ASP A 55 -1.80 28.29 -1.49
C ASP A 55 -3.02 28.42 -2.39
N LEU A 56 -2.93 28.00 -3.66
CA LEU A 56 -4.06 28.00 -4.58
C LEU A 56 -5.21 27.11 -4.09
N LEU A 57 -4.93 25.89 -3.62
CA LEU A 57 -5.96 24.99 -3.09
C LEU A 57 -6.65 25.60 -1.86
N ASN A 58 -5.87 26.21 -0.96
CA ASN A 58 -6.39 26.90 0.23
C ASN A 58 -7.20 28.15 -0.12
N GLU A 59 -6.88 28.87 -1.20
CA GLU A 59 -7.65 30.01 -1.68
C GLU A 59 -9.00 29.58 -2.27
N VAL A 60 -9.01 28.52 -3.07
CA VAL A 60 -10.19 28.09 -3.83
C VAL A 60 -11.24 27.42 -2.92
N ALA A 61 -10.84 26.46 -2.10
CA ALA A 61 -11.78 25.68 -1.28
C ALA A 61 -11.08 25.10 -0.03
N PRO A 62 -10.74 25.94 0.97
CA PRO A 62 -9.87 25.53 2.08
C PRO A 62 -10.41 24.36 2.88
N ALA A 63 -11.70 24.38 3.24
CA ALA A 63 -12.32 23.29 4.00
C ALA A 63 -12.34 21.97 3.21
N PHE A 64 -12.60 22.03 1.90
CA PHE A 64 -12.63 20.85 1.04
C PHE A 64 -11.23 20.22 0.94
N PHE A 65 -10.20 21.01 0.63
CA PHE A 65 -8.85 20.47 0.47
C PHE A 65 -8.21 20.03 1.78
N HIS A 66 -8.53 20.69 2.90
CA HIS A 66 -8.17 20.19 4.23
C HIS A 66 -8.78 18.81 4.50
N HIS A 67 -10.08 18.64 4.21
CA HIS A 67 -10.75 17.37 4.38
C HIS A 67 -10.19 16.29 3.43
N LEU A 68 -10.01 16.61 2.14
CA LEU A 68 -9.47 15.68 1.15
C LEU A 68 -8.05 15.23 1.49
N GLN A 69 -7.20 16.14 1.97
CA GLN A 69 -5.86 15.80 2.44
C GLN A 69 -5.93 14.77 3.57
N GLY A 70 -6.80 14.99 4.57
CA GLY A 70 -7.03 14.05 5.67
C GLY A 70 -7.51 12.69 5.18
N VAL A 71 -8.53 12.65 4.32
CA VAL A 71 -9.09 11.41 3.77
C VAL A 71 -8.03 10.60 3.00
N LEU A 72 -7.29 11.22 2.10
CA LEU A 72 -6.24 10.54 1.33
C LEU A 72 -5.11 10.03 2.22
N TRP A 73 -4.71 10.82 3.22
CA TRP A 73 -3.69 10.43 4.18
C TRP A 73 -4.13 9.20 4.98
N GLU A 74 -5.30 9.27 5.60
CA GLU A 74 -5.89 8.20 6.40
C GLU A 74 -6.11 6.91 5.60
N ASP A 75 -6.57 7.03 4.35
CA ASP A 75 -6.77 5.89 3.46
C ASP A 75 -5.45 5.22 3.02
N VAL A 76 -4.37 5.99 2.79
CA VAL A 76 -3.03 5.42 2.55
C VAL A 76 -2.53 4.65 3.77
N LEU A 77 -2.68 5.21 4.98
CA LEU A 77 -2.27 4.55 6.21
C LEU A 77 -3.06 3.24 6.45
N LEU A 78 -4.38 3.28 6.27
CA LEU A 78 -5.21 2.09 6.41
C LEU A 78 -4.87 1.03 5.37
N HIS A 79 -4.55 1.44 4.14
CA HIS A 79 -4.16 0.52 3.08
C HIS A 79 -2.80 -0.14 3.38
N LEU A 80 -1.80 0.62 3.85
CA LEU A 80 -0.52 0.06 4.32
C LEU A 80 -0.74 -1.02 5.39
N TYR A 81 -1.61 -0.73 6.37
CA TYR A 81 -1.97 -1.69 7.41
C TYR A 81 -2.59 -2.97 6.82
N ARG A 82 -3.56 -2.85 5.91
CA ARG A 82 -4.25 -4.01 5.30
C ARG A 82 -3.26 -4.93 4.56
N LEU A 83 -2.31 -4.35 3.82
CA LEU A 83 -1.28 -5.11 3.10
C LEU A 83 -0.35 -5.90 4.03
N THR A 84 -0.21 -5.49 5.30
CA THR A 84 0.69 -6.11 6.28
C THR A 84 -0.02 -6.72 7.50
N ASP A 85 -1.35 -6.80 7.46
CA ASP A 85 -2.12 -7.39 8.56
C ASP A 85 -1.90 -8.91 8.66
N SER A 86 -2.34 -9.51 9.76
CA SER A 86 -2.35 -10.97 9.93
C SER A 86 -2.99 -11.65 8.70
N PRO A 87 -2.45 -12.78 8.21
CA PRO A 87 -3.11 -13.58 7.18
C PRO A 87 -4.56 -13.94 7.51
N LYS A 88 -4.92 -14.01 8.80
CA LYS A 88 -6.28 -14.34 9.24
C LYS A 88 -6.73 -13.38 10.33
N SER A 89 -7.96 -12.88 10.22
CA SER A 89 -8.64 -12.06 11.23
C SER A 89 -10.07 -12.55 11.41
N MET A 90 -10.51 -12.75 12.66
CA MET A 90 -11.89 -13.14 12.99
C MET A 90 -12.42 -14.33 12.17
N GLY A 91 -11.59 -15.34 11.90
CA GLY A 91 -11.99 -16.51 11.11
C GLY A 91 -11.81 -16.37 9.59
N HIS A 92 -11.66 -15.16 9.06
CA HIS A 92 -11.56 -14.88 7.62
C HIS A 92 -10.12 -14.71 7.13
N ALA A 93 -9.87 -15.13 5.89
CA ALA A 93 -8.59 -14.96 5.22
C ALA A 93 -8.43 -13.53 4.68
N ASN A 94 -7.34 -12.86 5.05
CA ASN A 94 -7.01 -11.51 4.56
C ASN A 94 -6.06 -11.58 3.38
N LEU A 95 -6.22 -10.68 2.41
CA LEU A 95 -5.24 -10.47 1.35
C LEU A 95 -4.06 -9.65 1.92
N THR A 96 -2.91 -10.29 2.14
CA THR A 96 -1.73 -9.65 2.73
C THR A 96 -0.45 -10.24 2.15
N LEU A 97 0.60 -9.41 2.07
CA LEU A 97 1.97 -9.82 1.71
C LEU A 97 2.50 -10.94 2.61
N ARG A 98 2.03 -11.02 3.86
CA ARG A 98 2.43 -12.05 4.83
C ARG A 98 2.04 -13.46 4.44
N ARG A 99 1.18 -13.63 3.43
CA ARG A 99 0.81 -14.95 2.88
C ARG A 99 1.83 -15.48 1.88
N LEU A 100 2.52 -14.59 1.17
CA LEU A 100 3.35 -14.96 0.01
C LEU A 100 4.42 -16.01 0.33
N PRO A 101 5.20 -15.92 1.43
CA PRO A 101 6.25 -16.91 1.72
C PRO A 101 5.73 -18.36 1.76
N ALA A 102 4.59 -18.59 2.39
CA ALA A 102 4.01 -19.92 2.53
C ALA A 102 3.54 -20.54 1.20
N LEU A 103 3.34 -19.72 0.18
CA LEU A 103 2.86 -20.14 -1.14
C LEU A 103 4.00 -20.38 -2.15
N ILE A 104 5.23 -20.02 -1.79
CA ILE A 104 6.40 -20.15 -2.67
C ILE A 104 7.03 -21.53 -2.47
N PRO A 105 7.11 -22.40 -3.49
CA PRO A 105 7.71 -23.72 -3.36
C PRO A 105 9.24 -23.69 -3.24
N ASP A 106 9.89 -22.80 -3.99
CA ASP A 106 11.35 -22.65 -3.99
C ASP A 106 11.85 -22.12 -2.64
N THR A 107 12.77 -22.84 -2.00
CA THR A 107 13.22 -22.54 -0.63
C THR A 107 14.07 -21.27 -0.55
N SER A 108 14.87 -20.99 -1.58
CA SER A 108 15.74 -19.81 -1.63
C SER A 108 14.90 -18.55 -1.79
N LEU A 109 13.98 -18.54 -2.76
CA LEU A 109 13.04 -17.44 -2.97
C LEU A 109 12.14 -17.24 -1.75
N ARG A 110 11.64 -18.33 -1.15
CA ARG A 110 10.81 -18.25 0.06
C ARG A 110 11.54 -17.50 1.18
N ALA A 111 12.78 -17.89 1.49
CA ALA A 111 13.57 -17.27 2.55
C ALA A 111 13.83 -15.78 2.25
N GLU A 112 14.11 -15.45 0.99
CA GLU A 112 14.32 -14.06 0.58
C GLU A 112 13.05 -13.23 0.76
N VAL A 113 11.90 -13.73 0.29
CA VAL A 113 10.60 -13.05 0.41
C VAL A 113 10.18 -12.92 1.87
N GLU A 114 10.44 -13.93 2.71
CA GLU A 114 10.16 -13.88 4.15
C GLU A 114 10.94 -12.76 4.85
N SER A 115 12.22 -12.62 4.55
CA SER A 115 13.06 -11.53 5.06
C SER A 115 12.54 -10.15 4.62
N LYS A 116 12.17 -9.99 3.34
CA LYS A 116 11.61 -8.73 2.84
C LYS A 116 10.26 -8.42 3.49
N VAL A 117 9.39 -9.42 3.67
CA VAL A 117 8.09 -9.27 4.35
C VAL A 117 8.26 -8.89 5.82
N ALA A 118 9.28 -9.39 6.51
CA ALA A 118 9.61 -8.94 7.87
C ALA A 118 9.99 -7.45 7.90
N LEU A 119 10.82 -6.99 6.94
CA LEU A 119 11.17 -5.57 6.82
C LEU A 119 9.93 -4.69 6.53
N VAL A 120 9.01 -5.14 5.66
CA VAL A 120 7.76 -4.39 5.42
C VAL A 120 6.92 -4.26 6.68
N GLN A 121 6.83 -5.31 7.50
CA GLN A 121 6.11 -5.26 8.77
C GLN A 121 6.71 -4.24 9.74
N GLU A 122 8.05 -4.18 9.83
CA GLU A 122 8.74 -3.17 10.63
C GLU A 122 8.42 -1.76 10.11
N LYS A 123 8.60 -1.53 8.81
CA LYS A 123 8.39 -0.23 8.18
C LYS A 123 6.94 0.24 8.24
N THR A 124 5.96 -0.66 8.33
CA THR A 124 4.52 -0.32 8.42
C THR A 124 3.97 -0.32 9.83
N ASN A 125 4.78 -0.55 10.87
CA ASN A 125 4.25 -0.67 12.24
C ASN A 125 3.55 0.60 12.72
N PHE A 126 3.97 1.78 12.25
CA PHE A 126 3.28 3.05 12.56
C PHE A 126 1.81 3.04 12.09
N ALA A 127 1.51 2.45 10.92
CA ALA A 127 0.15 2.37 10.40
C ALA A 127 -0.77 1.49 11.28
N ARG A 128 -0.21 0.52 12.01
CA ARG A 128 -0.95 -0.31 12.97
C ARG A 128 -1.44 0.50 14.17
N ASP A 129 -0.61 1.39 14.71
CA ASP A 129 -1.00 2.30 15.79
C ASP A 129 -2.16 3.22 15.34
N TRP A 130 -2.01 3.84 14.16
CA TRP A 130 -3.05 4.67 13.56
C TRP A 130 -4.37 3.90 13.35
N ARG A 131 -4.31 2.69 12.82
CA ARG A 131 -5.50 1.85 12.62
C ARG A 131 -6.23 1.58 13.94
N ASN A 132 -5.49 1.20 14.97
CA ASN A 132 -6.05 0.77 16.24
C ASN A 132 -6.64 1.91 17.06
N ARG A 133 -6.19 3.14 16.84
CA ARG A 133 -6.51 4.26 17.73
C ARG A 133 -7.33 5.36 17.07
N HIS A 134 -7.25 5.47 15.73
CA HIS A 134 -7.87 6.56 14.98
C HIS A 134 -8.74 6.09 13.79
N LEU A 135 -8.26 5.13 12.97
CA LEU A 135 -8.88 4.85 11.66
C LEU A 135 -10.02 3.82 11.71
N ALA A 136 -9.77 2.63 12.29
CA ALA A 136 -10.74 1.54 12.34
C ALA A 136 -11.43 1.44 13.70
N HIS A 137 -10.73 1.85 14.74
CA HIS A 137 -11.27 2.03 16.07
C HIS A 137 -10.96 3.45 16.51
N ARG A 138 -11.87 4.07 17.26
CA ARG A 138 -11.60 5.30 17.99
C ARG A 138 -11.28 4.89 19.42
N GLU A 139 -10.00 4.89 19.74
CA GLU A 139 -9.58 4.56 21.10
C GLU A 139 -10.13 5.61 22.06
N LEU A 140 -10.67 5.14 23.19
CA LEU A 140 -11.17 6.02 24.24
C LEU A 140 -9.98 6.74 24.89
N PRO A 141 -9.96 8.08 24.91
CA PRO A 141 -8.90 8.81 25.61
C PRO A 141 -8.98 8.56 27.13
N PRO A 142 -7.88 8.76 27.86
CA PRO A 142 -7.90 8.70 29.33
C PRO A 142 -8.96 9.66 29.91
N LEU A 143 -9.78 9.16 30.83
CA LEU A 143 -10.88 9.93 31.46
C LEU A 143 -10.48 10.53 32.82
N ASP A 144 -9.28 10.23 33.30
CA ASP A 144 -8.71 10.59 34.61
C ASP A 144 -7.86 11.88 34.57
N GLY A 145 -7.88 12.61 33.45
CA GLY A 145 -7.11 13.84 33.28
C GLY A 145 -5.67 13.61 32.82
N GLU A 146 -5.26 12.36 32.58
CA GLU A 146 -3.99 12.08 31.92
C GLU A 146 -3.99 12.56 30.46
N ARG A 147 -2.84 13.04 30.00
CA ARG A 147 -2.70 13.44 28.60
C ARG A 147 -2.69 12.18 27.72
N PRO A 148 -3.55 12.10 26.68
CA PRO A 148 -3.52 10.97 25.76
C PRO A 148 -2.15 10.87 25.09
N ARG A 149 -1.62 9.64 24.99
CA ARG A 149 -0.39 9.38 24.26
C ARG A 149 -0.57 9.84 22.80
N PRO A 150 0.39 10.54 22.18
CA PRO A 150 0.28 10.87 20.77
C PRO A 150 0.22 9.60 19.90
N LEU A 151 -0.37 9.69 18.71
CA LEU A 151 -0.24 8.65 17.69
C LEU A 151 1.23 8.48 17.31
N ALA A 152 1.61 7.27 16.89
CA ALA A 152 2.93 7.03 16.33
C ALA A 152 3.23 8.05 15.22
N PRO A 153 4.44 8.65 15.18
CA PRO A 153 4.81 9.56 14.10
C PRO A 153 4.61 8.86 12.76
N ALA A 154 3.79 9.48 11.91
CA ALA A 154 3.58 9.09 10.52
C ALA A 154 3.99 10.26 9.64
N SER A 155 5.01 10.06 8.80
CA SER A 155 5.56 11.07 7.91
C SER A 155 5.52 10.59 6.47
N ARG A 156 5.58 11.54 5.54
CA ARG A 156 5.65 11.22 4.10
C ARG A 156 6.86 10.34 3.78
N LEU A 157 7.97 10.53 4.51
CA LEU A 157 9.16 9.69 4.37
C LEU A 157 8.87 8.24 4.81
N GLN A 158 8.26 8.04 5.98
CA GLN A 158 7.90 6.68 6.44
C GLN A 158 6.91 5.98 5.50
N VAL A 159 5.95 6.72 4.94
CA VAL A 159 5.03 6.18 3.93
C VAL A 159 5.79 5.74 2.68
N GLU A 160 6.70 6.58 2.15
CA GLU A 160 7.49 6.23 0.97
C GLU A 160 8.45 5.06 1.25
N GLU A 161 9.11 5.02 2.41
CA GLU A 161 9.96 3.88 2.81
C GLU A 161 9.16 2.57 2.91
N ALA A 162 7.95 2.63 3.47
CA ALA A 162 7.06 1.48 3.52
C ALA A 162 6.66 1.02 2.11
N LEU A 163 6.24 1.94 1.23
CA LEU A 163 5.90 1.62 -0.17
C LEU A 163 7.10 1.05 -0.93
N ALA A 164 8.30 1.62 -0.74
CA ALA A 164 9.54 1.08 -1.31
C ALA A 164 9.78 -0.37 -0.88
N SER A 165 9.63 -0.66 0.42
CA SER A 165 9.78 -2.02 0.93
C SER A 165 8.75 -2.99 0.33
N ILE A 166 7.50 -2.56 0.14
CA ILE A 166 6.45 -3.34 -0.55
C ILE A 166 6.85 -3.65 -1.99
N ARG A 167 7.35 -2.65 -2.73
CA ARG A 167 7.85 -2.85 -4.10
C ARG A 167 8.96 -3.89 -4.15
N THR A 168 9.84 -3.94 -3.15
CA THR A 168 10.91 -4.96 -3.11
C THR A 168 10.37 -6.39 -2.95
N VAL A 169 9.27 -6.58 -2.22
CA VAL A 169 8.62 -7.89 -2.06
C VAL A 169 8.03 -8.35 -3.38
N MET A 170 7.22 -7.50 -4.02
CA MET A 170 6.55 -7.83 -5.28
C MET A 170 7.57 -8.09 -6.38
N ASN A 171 8.54 -7.17 -6.57
CA ASN A 171 9.56 -7.32 -7.60
C ASN A 171 10.51 -8.51 -7.37
N CYS A 172 10.66 -9.00 -6.14
CA CYS A 172 11.42 -10.23 -5.88
C CYS A 172 10.74 -11.44 -6.55
N ILE A 173 9.42 -11.55 -6.42
CA ILE A 173 8.62 -12.63 -7.01
C ILE A 173 8.52 -12.46 -8.53
N GLU A 174 8.24 -11.25 -9.00
CA GLU A 174 8.10 -10.93 -10.43
C GLU A 174 9.41 -11.16 -11.18
N ASN A 175 10.56 -10.77 -10.62
CA ASN A 175 11.86 -11.08 -11.23
C ASN A 175 12.17 -12.58 -11.24
N TYR A 176 11.71 -13.33 -10.23
CA TYR A 176 11.93 -14.77 -10.21
C TYR A 176 11.10 -15.50 -11.28
N TYR A 177 9.81 -15.23 -11.38
CA TYR A 177 8.89 -15.95 -12.27
C TYR A 177 8.72 -15.33 -13.65
N GLU A 178 8.65 -14.00 -13.74
CA GLU A 178 8.29 -13.27 -14.97
C GLU A 178 9.50 -12.60 -15.64
N LYS A 179 10.63 -12.46 -14.92
CA LYS A 179 11.85 -11.77 -15.36
C LYS A 179 11.62 -10.30 -15.76
N LEU A 180 10.51 -9.74 -15.31
CA LEU A 180 10.05 -8.40 -15.64
C LEU A 180 9.63 -7.71 -14.34
N PRO A 181 10.44 -6.77 -13.82
CA PRO A 181 10.04 -5.99 -12.68
C PRO A 181 8.93 -5.00 -13.07
N VAL A 182 8.06 -4.69 -12.12
CA VAL A 182 6.98 -3.71 -12.25
C VAL A 182 7.36 -2.43 -11.52
N SER A 183 7.25 -1.31 -12.25
CA SER A 183 7.43 0.04 -11.72
C SER A 183 6.12 0.57 -11.10
N TYR A 184 5.74 0.04 -9.93
CA TYR A 184 4.52 0.45 -9.23
C TYR A 184 4.46 1.95 -8.91
N GLU A 185 5.62 2.58 -8.70
CA GLU A 185 5.77 4.00 -8.43
C GLU A 185 5.56 4.91 -9.65
N HIS A 186 5.33 4.33 -10.83
CA HIS A 186 5.07 5.03 -12.08
C HIS A 186 3.70 4.61 -12.64
N SER A 187 2.60 5.16 -12.10
CA SER A 187 1.28 4.97 -12.72
C SER A 187 1.14 5.83 -13.98
N ILE A 188 0.80 5.19 -15.10
CA ILE A 188 0.35 5.88 -16.32
C ILE A 188 -1.19 5.89 -16.26
N ALA A 189 -1.76 6.78 -15.46
CA ALA A 189 -3.18 7.04 -15.58
C ALA A 189 -3.36 8.04 -16.74
N PRO A 190 -4.05 7.70 -17.85
CA PRO A 190 -4.78 8.72 -18.55
C PRO A 190 -5.83 9.19 -17.55
N LEU A 191 -5.66 10.37 -16.97
CA LEU A 191 -6.74 11.04 -16.25
C LEU A 191 -7.82 11.33 -17.29
N GLY A 192 -8.63 10.32 -17.64
CA GLY A 192 -9.93 10.51 -18.27
C GLY A 192 -10.72 11.41 -17.34
N GLY A 193 -11.35 12.44 -17.90
CA GLY A 193 -12.10 13.44 -17.14
C GLY A 193 -13.07 12.77 -16.17
N ALA A 194 -13.18 13.31 -14.96
CA ALA A 194 -14.25 12.94 -14.06
C ALA A 194 -15.60 13.18 -14.77
N GLU A 195 -16.48 12.18 -14.71
CA GLU A 195 -17.87 12.27 -15.21
C GLU A 195 -18.70 13.29 -14.41
#